data_AF-A0A834LTX6-F1
#
_entry.id   AF-A0A834LTX6-F1
#
_cell.length_a   1.000
_cell.length_b   1.000
_cell.length_c   1.000
_cell.angle_alpha   90.00
_cell.angle_beta   90.00
_cell.angle_gamma   90.00
#
_symmetry.space_group_name_H-M   'P 1'
#
loop_
_entity.id
_entity.type
_entity.pdbx_description
1 polymer ?
#
loop_
_entity_poly.entity_id
_entity_poly.type
_entity_poly.pdbx_seq_one_letter_code
_entity_poly.pdbx_strand_id
1 'polypeptide(L)'
;MILTSPKGQRLSYALRFEFKATNNEAKYEALVVGLELAKAVGVKHLLAKSDSQLVVGQVLEEYTVKEDVMQKYLDKVKTQVAKLQSFNIVRILKEENIKADYLAKLATAKEDAIPLNAPVRYLELPSIFAPDVQVQAIDYRNSWTGPIVDYITNGTLPNNKVKARQLKIRAAKYLIMRDVLYQRSFSLSYLRCLTTAKSTQAMEEVH
;
A
#
# COMPACT_ATOMS: atom_id res chain seq x y z
N MET A 1 8.60 5.91 0.56
CA MET A 1 8.84 4.45 0.62
C MET A 1 8.92 3.86 -0.79
N ILE A 2 9.61 2.72 -0.97
CA ILE A 2 9.68 2.03 -2.27
C ILE A 2 9.62 0.52 -2.03
N LEU A 3 8.75 -0.17 -2.75
CA LEU A 3 8.70 -1.63 -2.85
C LEU A 3 9.18 -2.04 -4.24
N THR A 4 10.18 -2.92 -4.32
CA THR A 4 10.75 -3.38 -5.58
C THR A 4 10.68 -4.90 -5.67
N SER A 5 10.15 -5.42 -6.77
CA SER A 5 10.15 -6.86 -7.06
C SER A 5 11.52 -7.32 -7.58
N PRO A 6 11.83 -8.63 -7.52
CA PRO A 6 13.04 -9.19 -8.14
C PRO A 6 13.15 -8.92 -9.64
N LYS A 7 12.01 -8.75 -10.32
CA LYS A 7 11.92 -8.43 -11.76
C LYS A 7 12.09 -6.93 -12.06
N GLY A 8 12.38 -6.11 -11.05
CA GLY A 8 12.61 -4.67 -11.19
C GLY A 8 11.34 -3.80 -11.22
N GLN A 9 10.15 -4.39 -11.13
CA GLN A 9 8.90 -3.61 -10.99
C GLN A 9 8.89 -2.87 -9.64
N ARG A 10 8.47 -1.61 -9.64
CA ARG A 10 8.51 -0.74 -8.46
C ARG A 10 7.14 -0.14 -8.15
N LEU A 11 6.80 -0.14 -6.87
CA LEU A 11 5.74 0.67 -6.30
C LEU A 11 6.40 1.69 -5.37
N SER A 12 6.15 2.97 -5.58
CA SER A 12 6.75 4.04 -4.79
C SER A 12 5.66 4.97 -4.30
N TYR A 13 5.71 5.35 -3.02
CA TYR A 13 4.77 6.29 -2.42
C TYR A 13 5.50 7.30 -1.55
N ALA A 14 5.08 8.56 -1.64
CA ALA A 14 5.34 9.59 -0.64
C ALA A 14 4.28 9.47 0.46
N LEU A 15 4.69 9.42 1.72
CA LEU A 15 3.76 9.29 2.85
C LEU A 15 3.58 10.65 3.52
N ARG A 16 2.40 11.23 3.38
CA ARG A 16 2.02 12.49 4.02
C ARG A 16 1.19 12.19 5.26
N PHE A 17 1.54 12.83 6.37
CA PHE A 17 0.86 12.64 7.65
C PHE A 17 0.01 13.87 7.95
N GLU A 18 -1.24 13.65 8.32
CA GLU A 18 -2.13 14.70 8.84
C GLU A 18 -2.03 14.84 10.36
N PHE A 19 -1.07 14.12 10.96
CA PHE A 19 -0.69 14.21 12.36
C PHE A 19 0.79 14.61 12.48
N LYS A 20 1.15 15.15 13.64
CA LYS A 20 2.55 15.45 13.96
C LYS A 20 3.29 14.16 14.26
N ALA A 21 4.31 13.87 13.47
CA ALA A 21 5.21 12.73 13.68
C ALA A 21 6.64 13.22 13.93
N THR A 22 7.36 12.58 14.85
CA THR A 22 8.81 12.74 14.97
C THR A 22 9.53 12.05 13.80
N ASN A 23 10.82 12.35 13.61
CA ASN A 23 11.61 11.67 12.59
C ASN A 23 11.63 10.15 12.76
N ASN A 24 11.65 9.66 14.00
CA ASN A 24 11.68 8.23 14.30
C ASN A 24 10.31 7.58 14.03
N GLU A 25 9.22 8.23 14.45
CA GLU A 25 7.86 7.80 14.15
C GLU A 25 7.61 7.75 12.63
N ALA A 26 8.03 8.78 11.89
CA ALA A 26 7.92 8.83 10.44
C ALA A 26 8.61 7.64 9.74
N LYS A 27 9.77 7.22 10.27
CA LYS A 27 10.52 6.06 9.76
C LYS A 27 9.83 4.74 10.10
N TYR A 28 9.24 4.64 11.29
CA TYR A 28 8.40 3.50 11.66
C TYR A 28 7.13 3.42 10.82
N GLU A 29 6.45 4.54 10.58
CA GLU A 29 5.30 4.63 9.68
C GLU A 29 5.65 4.13 8.28
N ALA A 30 6.79 4.57 7.74
CA ALA A 30 7.26 4.10 6.44
C ALA A 30 7.51 2.59 6.41
N LEU A 31 7.98 1.99 7.51
CA LEU A 31 8.16 0.54 7.62
C LEU A 31 6.82 -0.19 7.73
N VAL A 32 5.92 0.26 8.61
CA VAL A 32 4.60 -0.36 8.84
C VAL A 32 3.76 -0.33 7.57
N VAL A 33 3.61 0.84 6.94
CA VAL A 33 2.89 0.95 5.67
C VAL A 33 3.56 0.11 4.57
N GLY A 34 4.88 -0.05 4.63
CA GLY A 34 5.64 -0.85 3.67
C GLY A 34 5.34 -2.33 3.81
N LEU A 35 5.27 -2.81 5.05
CA LEU A 35 4.84 -4.16 5.40
C LEU A 35 3.39 -4.41 5.01
N GLU A 36 2.49 -3.45 5.24
CA GLU A 36 1.09 -3.54 4.79
C GLU A 36 0.97 -3.67 3.28
N LEU A 37 1.70 -2.86 2.52
CA LEU A 37 1.69 -2.92 1.06
C LEU A 37 2.31 -4.22 0.55
N ALA A 38 3.45 -4.63 1.09
CA ALA A 38 4.10 -5.89 0.75
C ALA A 38 3.15 -7.07 1.01
N LYS A 39 2.45 -7.04 2.15
CA LYS A 39 1.37 -7.98 2.40
C LYS A 39 0.32 -7.82 1.33
N ALA A 40 -0.34 -6.67 1.16
CA ALA A 40 -1.42 -6.47 0.20
C ALA A 40 -1.13 -6.97 -1.23
N VAL A 41 0.14 -7.01 -1.67
CA VAL A 41 0.53 -7.56 -2.98
C VAL A 41 0.95 -9.04 -2.98
N GLY A 42 0.84 -9.73 -1.84
CA GLY A 42 1.05 -11.17 -1.68
C GLY A 42 2.50 -11.60 -1.42
N VAL A 43 3.36 -10.69 -0.96
CA VAL A 43 4.77 -11.01 -0.68
C VAL A 43 4.87 -12.03 0.46
N LYS A 44 5.68 -13.07 0.23
CA LYS A 44 6.02 -14.10 1.24
C LYS A 44 7.37 -13.85 1.91
N HIS A 45 8.33 -13.34 1.15
CA HIS A 45 9.70 -13.07 1.57
C HIS A 45 10.03 -11.60 1.35
N LEU A 46 10.40 -10.89 2.41
CA LEU A 46 10.65 -9.45 2.35
C LEU A 46 12.02 -9.09 2.92
N LEU A 47 12.76 -8.28 2.17
CA LEU A 47 13.95 -7.59 2.63
C LEU A 47 13.64 -6.10 2.79
N ALA A 48 13.55 -5.63 4.03
CA ALA A 48 13.46 -4.22 4.34
C ALA A 48 14.87 -3.60 4.35
N LYS A 49 15.01 -2.43 3.70
CA LYS A 49 16.23 -1.63 3.72
C LYS A 49 15.90 -0.28 4.35
N SER A 50 16.66 0.10 5.37
CA SER A 50 16.48 1.38 6.05
C SER A 50 17.83 2.02 6.35
N ASP A 51 17.91 3.34 6.24
CA ASP A 51 19.05 4.14 6.70
C ASP A 51 18.95 4.49 8.20
N SER A 52 17.83 4.14 8.84
CA SER A 52 17.59 4.43 10.25
C SER A 52 18.22 3.38 11.16
N GLN A 53 19.38 3.71 11.73
CA GLN A 53 20.05 2.86 12.72
C GLN A 53 19.14 2.46 13.89
N LEU A 54 18.35 3.41 14.42
CA LEU A 54 17.45 3.15 15.54
C LEU A 54 16.36 2.13 15.20
N VAL A 55 15.68 2.30 14.06
CA VAL A 55 14.59 1.40 13.64
C VAL A 55 15.14 0.01 13.36
N VAL A 56 16.27 -0.09 12.66
CA VAL A 56 16.91 -1.37 12.35
C VAL A 56 17.32 -2.07 13.65
N GLY A 57 18.03 -1.38 14.55
CA GLY A 57 18.50 -1.98 15.81
C GLY A 57 17.36 -2.39 16.74
N GLN A 58 16.27 -1.62 16.83
CA GLN A 58 15.11 -1.99 17.64
C GLN A 58 14.34 -3.18 17.05
N VAL A 59 14.20 -3.26 15.72
CA VAL A 59 13.54 -4.40 15.05
C VAL A 59 14.38 -5.68 15.13
N LEU A 60 15.71 -5.56 15.12
CA LEU A 60 16.65 -6.66 15.35
C LEU A 60 16.85 -7.00 16.83
N GLU A 61 16.14 -6.32 17.74
CA GLU A 61 16.25 -6.47 19.21
C GLU A 61 17.64 -6.14 19.78
N GLU A 62 18.48 -5.46 19.01
CA GLU A 62 19.80 -4.98 19.43
C GLU A 62 19.69 -3.75 20.35
N TYR A 63 18.62 -2.96 20.22
CA TYR A 63 18.37 -1.77 21.03
C TYR A 63 17.09 -1.90 21.85
N THR A 64 17.16 -1.46 23.11
CA THR A 64 15.99 -1.34 23.99
C THR A 64 15.10 -0.18 23.56
N VAL A 65 13.80 -0.40 23.53
CA VAL A 65 12.80 0.65 23.33
C VAL A 65 12.39 1.19 24.70
N LYS A 66 12.46 2.52 24.88
CA LYS A 66 12.13 3.18 26.15
C LYS A 66 10.79 3.92 26.14
N GLU A 67 10.35 4.36 24.97
CA GLU A 67 9.14 5.17 24.81
C GLU A 67 7.94 4.29 24.47
N ASP A 68 6.82 4.46 25.19
CA ASP A 68 5.61 3.65 25.00
C ASP A 68 5.08 3.69 23.56
N VAL A 69 5.16 4.85 22.90
CA VAL A 69 4.74 5.02 21.51
C VAL A 69 5.61 4.18 20.58
N MET A 70 6.93 4.20 20.80
CA MET A 70 7.89 3.43 20.01
C MET A 70 7.73 1.92 20.24
N GLN A 71 7.37 1.52 21.47
CA GLN A 71 7.07 0.13 21.78
C GLN A 71 5.86 -0.36 20.98
N LYS A 72 4.79 0.45 20.90
CA LYS A 72 3.61 0.13 20.07
C LYS A 72 3.96 -0.04 18.59
N TYR A 73 4.87 0.78 18.06
CA TYR A 73 5.35 0.62 16.69
C TYR A 73 6.12 -0.69 16.51
N LEU A 74 7.02 -1.02 17.43
CA LEU A 74 7.77 -2.28 17.39
C LEU A 74 6.81 -3.48 17.44
N ASP A 75 5.82 -3.46 18.33
CA ASP A 75 4.83 -4.52 18.47
C ASP A 75 3.99 -4.69 17.19
N LYS A 76 3.58 -3.57 16.57
CA LYS A 76 2.87 -3.57 15.28
C LYS A 76 3.74 -4.19 14.18
N VAL A 77 5.01 -3.81 14.08
CA VAL A 77 5.96 -4.37 13.12
C VAL A 77 6.12 -5.88 13.35
N LYS A 78 6.37 -6.32 14.60
CA LYS A 78 6.49 -7.75 14.94
C LYS A 78 5.24 -8.54 14.56
N THR A 79 4.05 -8.00 14.87
CA THR A 79 2.76 -8.59 14.51
C THR A 79 2.58 -8.72 12.99
N GLN A 80 3.06 -7.75 12.22
CA GLN A 80 2.98 -7.80 10.76
C GLN A 80 4.01 -8.76 10.16
N VAL A 81 5.23 -8.78 10.69
CA VAL A 81 6.33 -9.65 10.29
C VAL A 81 6.00 -11.12 10.55
N ALA A 82 5.35 -11.43 11.68
CA ALA A 82 4.90 -12.80 12.00
C ALA A 82 3.93 -13.40 10.96
N LYS A 83 3.32 -12.55 10.12
CA LYS A 83 2.42 -12.98 9.02
C LYS A 83 3.17 -13.24 7.70
N LEU A 84 4.49 -13.03 7.64
CA LEU A 84 5.35 -13.32 6.48
C LEU A 84 6.07 -14.66 6.66
N GLN A 85 6.44 -15.32 5.56
CA GLN A 85 7.24 -16.56 5.62
C GLN A 85 8.71 -16.26 5.96
N SER A 86 9.25 -15.15 5.45
CA SER A 86 10.53 -14.64 5.92
C SER A 86 10.59 -13.13 5.82
N PHE A 87 11.31 -12.54 6.77
CA PHE A 87 11.56 -11.12 6.85
C PHE A 87 13.00 -10.89 7.31
N ASN A 88 13.71 -10.02 6.61
CA ASN A 88 14.99 -9.49 7.05
C ASN A 88 14.96 -7.97 6.93
N ILE A 89 15.65 -7.31 7.85
CA ILE A 89 15.89 -5.87 7.77
C ILE A 89 17.38 -5.62 7.79
N VAL A 90 17.86 -4.74 6.91
CA VAL A 90 19.27 -4.36 6.84
C VAL A 90 19.41 -2.85 6.87
N ARG A 91 20.47 -2.41 7.54
CA ARG A 91 20.91 -1.02 7.46
C ARG A 91 21.59 -0.78 6.12
N ILE A 92 21.24 0.31 5.47
CA ILE A 92 21.93 0.83 4.28
C ILE A 92 22.48 2.22 4.54
N LEU A 93 23.43 2.65 3.71
CA LEU A 93 23.92 4.01 3.74
C LEU A 93 22.86 4.97 3.19
N LYS A 94 22.91 6.23 3.61
CA LYS A 94 21.94 7.24 3.20
C LYS A 94 22.00 7.50 1.69
N GLU A 95 23.20 7.42 1.14
CA GLU A 95 23.51 7.54 -0.29
C GLU A 95 22.87 6.41 -1.10
N GLU A 96 22.60 5.26 -0.49
CA GLU A 96 21.87 4.15 -1.11
C GLU A 96 20.35 4.33 -1.02
N ASN A 97 19.87 5.20 -0.11
CA ASN A 97 18.45 5.45 0.15
C ASN A 97 17.90 6.73 -0.51
N ILE A 98 18.66 7.37 -1.40
CA ILE A 98 18.35 8.68 -2.01
C ILE A 98 16.91 8.77 -2.55
N LYS A 99 16.41 7.70 -3.18
CA LYS A 99 15.06 7.71 -3.77
C LYS A 99 13.96 7.71 -2.71
N ALA A 100 14.15 7.00 -1.59
CA ALA A 100 13.18 7.03 -0.50
C ALA A 100 13.23 8.38 0.23
N ASP A 101 14.42 8.95 0.39
CA ASP A 101 14.62 10.29 0.95
C ASP A 101 13.95 11.38 0.10
N TYR A 102 14.05 11.27 -1.23
CA TYR A 102 13.34 12.17 -2.14
C TYR A 102 11.81 12.09 -1.94
N LEU A 103 11.26 10.89 -1.79
CA LEU A 103 9.82 10.71 -1.51
C LEU A 103 9.41 11.25 -0.13
N ALA A 104 10.28 11.13 0.87
CA ALA A 104 10.05 11.73 2.19
C ALA A 104 10.01 13.26 2.10
N LYS A 105 10.93 13.88 1.35
CA LYS A 105 10.94 15.32 1.09
C LYS A 105 9.69 15.77 0.33
N LEU A 106 9.28 15.01 -0.70
CA LEU A 106 8.05 15.29 -1.44
C LEU A 106 6.81 15.28 -0.53
N ALA A 107 6.73 14.35 0.42
CA ALA A 107 5.60 14.30 1.35
C ALA A 107 5.48 15.56 2.23
N THR A 108 6.63 16.16 2.56
CA THR A 108 6.72 17.39 3.38
C THR A 108 6.65 18.70 2.57
N ALA A 109 6.71 18.62 1.24
CA ALA A 109 6.67 19.81 0.37
C ALA A 109 5.30 20.52 0.44
N LYS A 110 5.18 21.78 0.05
CA LYS A 110 3.86 22.43 -0.05
C LYS A 110 3.00 21.75 -1.14
N GLU A 111 1.68 21.77 -1.00
CA GLU A 111 0.73 21.14 -1.95
C GLU A 111 1.04 21.54 -3.40
N ASP A 112 1.27 22.83 -3.63
CA ASP A 112 1.55 23.41 -4.96
C ASP A 112 2.90 22.94 -5.56
N ALA A 113 3.79 22.42 -4.73
CA ALA A 113 5.10 21.89 -5.13
C ALA A 113 5.08 20.37 -5.39
N ILE A 114 3.96 19.70 -5.11
CA ILE A 114 3.80 18.27 -5.40
C ILE A 114 3.35 18.11 -6.85
N PRO A 115 4.09 17.37 -7.69
CA PRO A 115 3.66 17.07 -9.04
C PRO A 115 2.27 16.40 -9.02
N LEU A 116 1.35 16.85 -9.89
CA LEU A 116 -0.04 16.36 -9.94
C LEU A 116 -0.16 14.82 -10.07
N ASN A 117 0.88 14.16 -10.61
CA ASN A 117 0.93 12.71 -10.81
C ASN A 117 1.81 11.97 -9.78
N ALA A 118 2.23 12.63 -8.70
CA ALA A 118 3.04 11.98 -7.67
C ALA A 118 2.18 10.98 -6.87
N PRO A 119 2.64 9.73 -6.67
CA PRO A 119 1.93 8.76 -5.85
C PRO A 119 2.07 9.12 -4.36
N VAL A 120 1.15 9.94 -3.86
CA VAL A 120 1.08 10.33 -2.43
C VAL A 120 0.03 9.48 -1.72
N ARG A 121 0.37 8.97 -0.55
CA ARG A 121 -0.57 8.33 0.38
C ARG A 121 -0.66 9.18 1.64
N TYR A 122 -1.88 9.56 1.99
CA TYR A 122 -2.19 10.34 3.18
C TYR A 122 -2.50 9.38 4.33
N LEU A 123 -1.94 9.66 5.51
CA LEU A 123 -2.25 8.98 6.76
C LEU A 123 -2.89 9.98 7.71
N GLU A 124 -4.18 9.80 7.96
CA GLU A 124 -4.98 10.64 8.86
C GLU A 124 -4.59 10.44 10.33
N LEU A 125 -4.18 9.21 10.67
CA LEU A 125 -3.81 8.81 12.02
C LEU A 125 -2.61 7.85 12.03
N PRO A 126 -1.83 7.81 13.14
CA PRO A 126 -0.71 6.90 13.26
C PRO A 126 -1.10 5.43 13.11
N SER A 127 -0.30 4.64 12.41
CA SER A 127 -0.59 3.23 12.11
C SER A 127 -0.73 2.35 13.35
N ILE A 128 -0.19 2.78 14.50
CA ILE A 128 -0.37 2.12 15.80
C ILE A 128 -1.80 2.24 16.35
N PHE A 129 -2.58 3.21 15.88
CA PHE A 129 -4.00 3.39 16.21
C PHE A 129 -4.92 2.95 15.08
N ALA A 130 -4.38 2.69 13.88
CA ALA A 130 -5.16 2.22 12.75
C ALA A 130 -5.59 0.75 12.92
N PRO A 131 -6.88 0.43 12.75
CA PRO A 131 -7.35 -0.95 12.79
C PRO A 131 -6.68 -1.77 11.67
N ASP A 132 -6.36 -3.03 11.96
CA ASP A 132 -5.83 -3.98 10.97
C ASP A 132 -6.90 -4.19 9.88
N VAL A 133 -6.82 -3.46 8.76
CA VAL A 133 -7.75 -3.62 7.64
C VAL A 133 -7.53 -5.01 7.02
N GLN A 134 -8.38 -5.97 7.39
CA GLN A 134 -8.40 -7.29 6.76
C GLN A 134 -8.92 -7.15 5.32
N VAL A 135 -8.04 -7.43 4.36
CA VAL A 135 -8.41 -7.54 2.95
C VAL A 135 -9.16 -8.87 2.76
N GLN A 136 -10.47 -8.86 2.92
CA GLN A 136 -11.33 -9.96 2.47
C GLN A 136 -11.39 -9.96 0.94
N ALA A 137 -11.04 -11.10 0.33
CA ALA A 137 -11.31 -11.42 -1.07
C ALA A 137 -12.82 -11.34 -1.31
N ILE A 138 -13.24 -10.76 -2.44
CA ILE A 138 -14.66 -10.59 -2.75
C ILE A 138 -14.98 -11.30 -4.07
N ASP A 139 -16.05 -12.08 -4.10
CA ASP A 139 -16.54 -12.76 -5.31
C ASP A 139 -17.23 -11.76 -6.25
N TYR A 140 -16.55 -11.40 -7.34
CA TYR A 140 -17.02 -10.47 -8.36
C TYR A 140 -17.74 -11.15 -9.54
N ARG A 141 -17.93 -12.48 -9.53
CA ARG A 141 -18.45 -13.21 -10.69
C ARG A 141 -19.91 -12.89 -11.03
N ASN A 142 -20.70 -12.41 -10.06
CA ASN A 142 -22.13 -12.10 -10.25
C ASN A 142 -22.45 -10.60 -10.41
N SER A 143 -21.45 -9.73 -10.60
CA SER A 143 -21.65 -8.29 -10.80
C SER A 143 -21.31 -7.82 -12.22
N TRP A 144 -21.68 -6.57 -12.55
CA TRP A 144 -21.34 -5.94 -13.84
C TRP A 144 -19.82 -5.86 -14.10
N THR A 145 -19.00 -6.05 -13.06
CA THR A 145 -17.54 -6.13 -13.12
C THR A 145 -17.02 -7.53 -13.49
N GLY A 146 -17.86 -8.57 -13.51
CA GLY A 146 -17.48 -9.96 -13.82
C GLY A 146 -16.67 -10.09 -15.13
N PRO A 147 -17.14 -9.53 -16.27
CA PRO A 147 -16.38 -9.58 -17.52
C PRO A 147 -15.03 -8.86 -17.47
N ILE A 148 -14.88 -7.84 -16.61
CA ILE A 148 -13.61 -7.14 -16.40
C ILE A 148 -12.66 -8.02 -15.61
N VAL A 149 -13.18 -8.69 -14.58
CA VAL A 149 -12.42 -9.62 -13.73
C VAL A 149 -11.97 -10.84 -14.52
N ASP A 150 -12.85 -11.44 -15.32
CA ASP A 150 -12.51 -12.58 -16.18
C ASP A 150 -11.45 -12.21 -17.22
N TYR A 151 -11.52 -11.02 -17.80
CA TYR A 151 -10.51 -10.55 -18.73
C TYR A 151 -9.15 -10.30 -18.06
N ILE A 152 -9.12 -9.67 -16.87
CA ILE A 152 -7.87 -9.40 -16.14
C ILE A 152 -7.24 -10.71 -15.63
N THR A 153 -8.05 -11.67 -15.19
CA THR A 153 -7.58 -12.91 -14.55
C THR A 153 -7.25 -14.01 -15.58
N ASN A 154 -8.12 -14.21 -16.56
CA ASN A 154 -8.08 -15.35 -17.50
C ASN A 154 -7.82 -14.93 -18.95
N GLY A 155 -7.76 -13.62 -19.25
CA GLY A 155 -7.59 -13.13 -20.62
C GLY A 155 -8.82 -13.30 -21.51
N THR A 156 -9.97 -13.66 -20.94
CA THR A 156 -11.20 -13.98 -21.69
C THR A 156 -11.73 -12.75 -22.42
N LEU A 157 -11.96 -12.86 -23.73
CA LEU A 157 -12.49 -11.79 -24.55
C LEU A 157 -13.77 -12.23 -25.28
N PRO A 158 -14.74 -11.33 -25.49
CA PRO A 158 -15.86 -11.60 -26.38
C PRO A 158 -15.40 -11.84 -27.82
N ASN A 159 -16.05 -12.76 -28.54
CA ASN A 159 -15.76 -13.02 -29.96
C ASN A 159 -16.01 -11.79 -30.86
N ASN A 160 -16.89 -10.89 -30.43
CA ASN A 160 -17.15 -9.65 -31.15
C ASN A 160 -15.99 -8.65 -30.94
N LYS A 161 -15.27 -8.33 -32.02
CA LYS A 161 -14.09 -7.43 -32.02
C LYS A 161 -14.36 -6.05 -31.41
N VAL A 162 -15.56 -5.49 -31.61
CA VAL A 162 -15.94 -4.17 -31.05
C VAL A 162 -16.12 -4.26 -29.54
N LYS A 163 -16.85 -5.29 -29.07
CA LYS A 163 -17.05 -5.52 -27.63
C LYS A 163 -15.74 -5.86 -26.92
N ALA A 164 -14.86 -6.64 -27.57
CA ALA A 164 -13.53 -6.95 -27.05
C ALA A 164 -12.66 -5.68 -26.90
N ARG A 165 -12.68 -4.79 -27.89
CA ARG A 165 -11.96 -3.51 -27.82
C ARG A 165 -12.50 -2.62 -26.70
N GLN A 166 -13.82 -2.51 -26.55
CA GLN A 166 -14.44 -1.75 -25.47
C GLN A 166 -14.10 -2.32 -24.09
N LEU A 167 -14.12 -3.64 -23.94
CA LEU A 167 -13.75 -4.30 -22.69
C LEU A 167 -12.28 -4.04 -22.31
N LYS A 168 -11.35 -4.10 -23.28
CA LYS A 168 -9.93 -3.77 -23.06
C LYS A 168 -9.75 -2.33 -22.57
N ILE A 169 -10.40 -1.37 -23.21
CA ILE A 169 -10.33 0.05 -22.84
C ILE A 169 -10.91 0.26 -21.43
N ARG A 170 -12.03 -0.39 -21.11
CA ARG A 170 -12.65 -0.30 -19.79
C ARG A 170 -11.79 -0.94 -18.71
N ALA A 171 -11.24 -2.13 -18.97
CA ALA A 171 -10.41 -2.89 -18.03
C ALA A 171 -9.07 -2.20 -17.71
N ALA A 172 -8.54 -1.35 -18.60
CA ALA A 172 -7.32 -0.59 -18.35
C ALA A 172 -7.41 0.35 -17.13
N LYS A 173 -8.63 0.67 -16.67
CA LYS A 173 -8.87 1.46 -15.47
C LYS A 173 -8.91 0.61 -14.19
N TYR A 174 -8.78 -0.70 -14.28
CA TYR A 174 -8.96 -1.60 -13.13
C TYR A 174 -7.69 -2.42 -12.88
N LEU A 175 -7.54 -2.86 -11.63
CA LEU A 175 -6.46 -3.72 -11.18
C LEU A 175 -7.03 -4.70 -10.14
N ILE A 176 -6.60 -5.97 -10.19
CA ILE A 176 -6.92 -6.94 -9.14
C ILE A 176 -5.71 -7.12 -8.25
N MET A 177 -5.91 -6.95 -6.94
CA MET A 177 -4.90 -7.24 -5.92
C MET A 177 -5.54 -8.15 -4.86
N ARG A 178 -5.02 -9.37 -4.69
CA ARG A 178 -5.56 -10.39 -3.77
C ARG A 178 -7.07 -10.62 -3.92
N ASP A 179 -7.51 -10.87 -5.15
CA ASP A 179 -8.93 -11.11 -5.47
C ASP A 179 -9.86 -9.97 -5.04
N VAL A 180 -9.31 -8.74 -4.96
CA VAL A 180 -10.04 -7.50 -4.76
C VAL A 180 -9.84 -6.60 -5.97
N LEU A 181 -10.94 -6.16 -6.57
CA LEU A 181 -10.96 -5.27 -7.71
C LEU A 181 -10.82 -3.82 -7.25
N TYR A 182 -9.89 -3.10 -7.86
CA TYR A 182 -9.67 -1.68 -7.66
C TYR A 182 -9.93 -0.94 -8.96
N GLN A 183 -10.55 0.23 -8.86
CA GLN A 183 -10.76 1.15 -9.97
C GLN A 183 -9.88 2.37 -9.80
N ARG A 184 -9.19 2.74 -10.87
CA ARG A 184 -8.45 3.99 -10.99
C ARG A 184 -9.44 5.14 -11.02
N SER A 185 -9.38 5.98 -9.98
CA SER A 185 -10.13 7.22 -9.88
C SER A 185 -9.64 8.26 -10.88
N PHE A 186 -10.39 9.35 -11.01
CA PHE A 186 -9.94 10.52 -11.76
C PHE A 186 -8.65 11.13 -11.17
N SER A 187 -8.45 11.04 -9.86
CA SER A 187 -7.21 11.40 -9.15
C SER A 187 -6.09 10.36 -9.28
N LEU A 188 -6.24 9.38 -10.18
CA LEU A 188 -5.28 8.30 -10.45
C LEU A 188 -4.97 7.38 -9.26
N SER A 189 -5.71 7.53 -8.16
CA SER A 189 -5.66 6.65 -6.99
C SER A 189 -6.50 5.41 -7.25
N TYR A 190 -6.09 4.26 -6.70
CA TYR A 190 -6.85 3.03 -6.83
C TYR A 190 -7.83 2.90 -5.67
N LEU A 191 -9.12 3.09 -5.98
CA LEU A 191 -10.22 2.93 -5.03
C LEU A 191 -10.74 1.50 -5.07
N ARG A 192 -11.04 0.94 -3.90
CA ARG A 192 -11.62 -0.41 -3.81
C ARG A 192 -13.03 -0.41 -4.40
N CYS A 193 -13.29 -1.30 -5.35
CA CYS A 193 -14.65 -1.50 -5.84
C CYS A 193 -15.48 -2.25 -4.78
N LEU A 194 -16.58 -1.62 -4.36
CA LEU A 194 -17.59 -2.26 -3.52
C LEU A 194 -18.50 -3.15 -4.38
N THR A 195 -19.02 -4.22 -3.80
CA THR A 195 -20.08 -5.02 -4.43
C THR A 195 -21.40 -4.26 -4.40
N THR A 196 -22.33 -4.64 -5.26
CA THR A 196 -23.71 -4.13 -5.24
C THR A 196 -24.34 -4.25 -3.85
N ALA A 197 -24.15 -5.37 -3.14
CA ALA A 197 -24.65 -5.54 -1.76
C ALA A 197 -24.05 -4.54 -0.76
N LYS A 198 -22.73 -4.27 -0.85
CA LYS A 198 -22.06 -3.29 0.04
C LYS A 198 -22.30 -1.85 -0.38
N SER A 199 -22.59 -1.59 -1.66
CA SER A 199 -22.93 -0.24 -2.13
C SER A 199 -24.29 0.19 -1.63
N THR A 200 -25.27 -0.71 -1.52
CA THR A 200 -26.60 -0.35 -0.97
C THR A 200 -26.48 0.04 0.50
N GLN A 201 -25.73 -0.73 1.30
CA GLN A 201 -25.50 -0.44 2.71
C GLN A 201 -24.73 0.89 2.93
N ALA A 202 -23.69 1.15 2.13
CA ALA A 202 -22.94 2.40 2.22
C ALA A 202 -23.76 3.63 1.78
N MET A 203 -24.76 3.44 0.91
CA MET A 203 -25.69 4.51 0.52
C MET A 203 -26.76 4.76 1.59
N GLU A 204 -27.11 3.75 2.39
CA GLU A 204 -28.03 3.88 3.53
C GLU A 204 -27.38 4.59 4.74
N GLU A 205 -26.08 4.44 4.97
CA GLU A 205 -25.35 5.13 6.06
C GLU A 205 -25.10 6.63 5.78
N VAL A 206 -25.32 7.09 4.55
CA VAL A 206 -25.11 8.50 4.13
C VAL A 206 -26.43 9.31 4.18
N HIS A 207 -27.55 8.69 4.54
CA HIS A 207 -28.85 9.33 4.75
C HIS A 207 -29.33 9.20 6.19
#